data_AF-A0A373VJM4-F1
#
_entry.id   AF-A0A373VJM4-F1
#
_cell.length_a   1.000
_cell.length_b   1.000
_cell.length_c   1.000
_cell.angle_alpha   90.00
_cell.angle_beta   90.00
_cell.angle_gamma   90.00
#
_symmetry.space_group_name_H-M   'P 1'
#
loop_
_entity.id
_entity.type
_entity.pdbx_description
1 polymer ?
#
loop_
_entity_poly.entity_id
_entity_poly.type
_entity_poly.pdbx_seq_one_letter_code
_entity_poly.pdbx_strand_id
1 'polypeptide(L)'
;MDGISSRKLTWGICIVGIAIAIISFFFLPEIIPVHFAGNGAADDFGNKMEIFLMPILLLTVTILSGIKSVKYVLMHSKTWLTVGQYNLMIDCVLGTILIAEIFMIYASFV
;
A
#
# COMPACT_ATOMS: atom_id res chain seq x y z
N MET A 1 -10.10 20.77 -11.35
CA MET A 1 -9.02 19.76 -11.32
C MET A 1 -8.82 19.34 -9.87
N ASP A 2 -9.86 18.77 -9.26
CA ASP A 2 -9.98 18.77 -7.78
C ASP A 2 -9.76 17.37 -7.19
N GLY A 3 -9.63 16.35 -8.06
CA GLY A 3 -9.32 14.98 -7.66
C GLY A 3 -7.88 14.84 -7.15
N ILE A 4 -6.90 15.39 -7.87
CA ILE A 4 -5.45 15.25 -7.61
C ILE A 4 -4.98 16.10 -6.41
N SER A 5 -5.71 17.17 -6.05
CA SER A 5 -5.43 17.99 -4.87
C SER A 5 -6.12 17.48 -3.59
N SER A 6 -6.97 16.45 -3.69
CA SER A 6 -7.76 15.94 -2.56
C SER A 6 -7.23 14.59 -2.09
N ARG A 7 -7.36 14.31 -0.79
CA ARG A 7 -7.01 12.99 -0.22
C ARG A 7 -7.98 11.86 -0.64
N LYS A 8 -8.90 12.12 -1.57
CA LYS A 8 -9.90 11.14 -2.02
C LYS A 8 -9.24 9.95 -2.71
N LEU A 9 -8.22 10.19 -3.55
CA LEU A 9 -7.48 9.11 -4.20
C LEU A 9 -6.72 8.27 -3.17
N THR A 10 -6.01 8.91 -2.23
CA THR A 10 -5.31 8.26 -1.10
C THR A 10 -6.22 7.28 -0.35
N TRP A 11 -7.39 7.76 0.09
CA TRP A 11 -8.37 6.93 0.79
C TRP A 11 -8.98 5.87 -0.13
N GLY A 12 -9.20 6.18 -1.41
CA GLY A 12 -9.67 5.22 -2.40
C GLY A 12 -8.72 4.03 -2.57
N ILE A 13 -7.43 4.28 -2.75
CA ILE A 13 -6.40 3.24 -2.86
C ILE A 13 -6.37 2.38 -1.57
N CYS A 14 -6.39 3.03 -0.41
CA CYS A 14 -6.39 2.34 0.88
C CYS A 14 -7.61 1.43 1.06
N ILE A 15 -8.82 1.91 0.73
CA ILE A 15 -10.05 1.12 0.83
C ILE A 15 -10.04 -0.05 -0.15
N VAL A 16 -9.56 0.18 -1.37
CA VAL A 16 -9.44 -0.88 -2.39
C VAL A 16 -8.47 -1.97 -1.94
N GLY A 17 -7.29 -1.61 -1.41
CA GLY A 17 -6.34 -2.61 -0.90
C GLY A 17 -6.90 -3.44 0.25
N ILE A 18 -7.50 -2.77 1.25
CA ILE A 18 -8.18 -3.45 2.37
C ILE A 18 -9.28 -4.40 1.85
N ALA A 19 -10.11 -3.95 0.91
CA ALA A 19 -11.18 -4.78 0.36
C ALA A 19 -10.62 -5.99 -0.40
N ILE A 20 -9.58 -5.81 -1.22
CA ILE A 20 -8.93 -6.89 -1.96
C ILE A 20 -8.33 -7.92 -1.01
N ALA A 21 -7.61 -7.51 0.04
CA ALA A 21 -7.07 -8.44 1.03
C ALA A 21 -8.16 -9.23 1.76
N ILE A 22 -9.22 -8.56 2.23
CA ILE A 22 -10.34 -9.23 2.92
C ILE A 22 -11.02 -10.25 2.01
N ILE A 23 -11.31 -9.88 0.77
CA ILE A 23 -11.95 -10.78 -0.19
C ILE A 23 -11.03 -11.96 -0.50
N SER A 24 -9.75 -11.70 -0.78
CA SER A 24 -8.78 -12.73 -1.18
C SER A 24 -8.47 -13.71 -0.06
N PHE A 25 -8.51 -13.27 1.20
CA PHE A 25 -8.26 -14.12 2.37
C PHE A 25 -9.13 -15.39 2.42
N PHE A 26 -10.37 -15.33 1.91
CA PHE A 26 -11.26 -16.49 1.86
C PHE A 26 -10.85 -17.55 0.82
N PHE A 27 -10.02 -17.17 -0.15
CA PHE A 27 -9.61 -18.03 -1.26
C PHE A 27 -8.13 -18.43 -1.17
N LEU A 28 -7.33 -17.76 -0.34
CA LEU A 28 -5.90 -18.05 -0.19
C LEU A 28 -5.65 -19.44 0.42
N PRO A 29 -4.60 -20.15 -0.04
CA PRO A 29 -4.11 -21.35 0.65
C PRO A 29 -3.60 -20.98 2.06
N GLU A 30 -3.52 -21.95 2.99
CA GLU A 30 -3.04 -21.70 4.36
C GLU A 30 -1.60 -21.16 4.43
N ILE A 31 -0.80 -21.47 3.41
CA ILE A 31 0.59 -21.06 3.27
C ILE A 31 0.73 -20.25 1.98
N ILE A 32 1.27 -19.04 2.08
CA ILE A 32 1.44 -18.10 0.97
C ILE A 32 2.92 -17.71 0.84
N PRO A 33 3.42 -17.37 -0.36
CA PRO A 33 4.77 -16.82 -0.49
C PRO A 33 4.84 -15.50 0.27
N VAL A 34 5.95 -15.24 0.97
CA VAL A 34 6.18 -13.98 1.72
C VAL A 34 7.49 -13.31 1.34
N HIS A 35 8.40 -14.05 0.72
CA HIS A 35 9.64 -13.54 0.16
C HIS A 35 9.88 -14.12 -1.23
N PHE A 36 10.55 -13.33 -2.07
CA PHE A 36 10.92 -13.71 -3.42
C PHE A 36 12.42 -13.47 -3.62
N ALA A 37 13.12 -14.48 -4.14
CA ALA A 37 14.51 -14.38 -4.52
C ALA A 37 14.69 -13.40 -5.69
N GLY A 38 15.93 -12.98 -5.94
CA GLY A 38 16.26 -12.02 -7.01
C GLY A 38 15.94 -12.50 -8.44
N ASN A 39 15.64 -13.79 -8.62
CA ASN A 39 15.15 -14.38 -9.87
C ASN A 39 13.61 -14.39 -9.99
N GLY A 40 12.89 -13.88 -8.99
CA GLY A 40 11.43 -13.82 -8.93
C GLY A 40 10.74 -15.08 -8.41
N ALA A 41 11.48 -16.12 -8.00
CA ALA A 41 10.90 -17.32 -7.41
C ALA A 41 10.64 -17.12 -5.91
N ALA A 42 9.51 -17.61 -5.41
CA ALA A 42 9.22 -17.65 -3.98
C ALA A 42 10.20 -18.62 -3.27
N ASP A 43 10.90 -18.13 -2.27
CA ASP A 43 11.91 -18.87 -1.49
C ASP A 43 11.62 -18.88 0.01
N ASP A 44 10.64 -18.09 0.48
CA ASP A 44 10.09 -18.18 1.84
C ASP A 44 8.56 -18.09 1.81
N PHE A 45 7.93 -18.81 2.75
CA PHE A 45 6.49 -18.97 2.82
C PHE A 45 6.00 -18.77 4.26
N GLY A 46 4.89 -18.05 4.40
CA GLY A 46 4.28 -17.69 5.67
C GLY A 46 2.83 -18.10 5.77
N ASN A 47 2.20 -17.80 6.90
CA ASN A 47 0.78 -18.08 7.09
C ASN A 47 -0.07 -17.10 6.27
N LYS A 48 -1.22 -17.54 5.75
CA LYS A 48 -2.13 -16.66 4.99
C LYS A 48 -2.56 -15.39 5.71
N MET A 49 -2.53 -15.35 7.05
CA MET A 49 -2.76 -14.13 7.85
C MET A 49 -1.77 -13.01 7.53
N GLU A 50 -0.57 -13.35 7.04
CA GLU A 50 0.46 -12.38 6.65
C GLU A 50 0.04 -11.54 5.44
N ILE A 51 -1.00 -11.94 4.69
CA ILE A 51 -1.57 -11.09 3.64
C ILE A 51 -2.03 -9.73 4.18
N PHE A 52 -2.38 -9.66 5.46
CA PHE A 52 -2.81 -8.42 6.10
C PHE A 52 -1.66 -7.45 6.41
N LEU A 53 -0.40 -7.83 6.23
CA LEU A 53 0.74 -6.92 6.42
C LEU A 53 0.70 -5.74 5.44
N MET A 54 0.39 -6.00 4.16
CA MET A 54 0.28 -4.96 3.14
C MET A 54 -0.87 -3.96 3.36
N PRO A 55 -2.13 -4.38 3.65
CA PRO A 55 -3.21 -3.45 3.93
C PRO A 55 -3.04 -2.72 5.27
N ILE A 56 -2.38 -3.32 6.27
CA ILE A 56 -1.97 -2.60 7.48
C ILE A 56 -0.97 -1.49 7.13
N LEU A 57 0.04 -1.79 6.29
CA LEU A 57 1.00 -0.79 5.83
C LEU A 57 0.33 0.33 5.03
N LEU A 58 -0.60 0.01 4.12
CA LEU A 58 -1.43 0.99 3.39
C LEU A 58 -2.17 1.91 4.35
N LEU A 59 -2.83 1.36 5.37
CA LEU A 59 -3.57 2.11 6.36
C LEU A 59 -2.64 2.99 7.20
N THR A 60 -1.50 2.47 7.65
CA THR A 60 -0.51 3.22 8.42
C THR A 60 0.03 4.41 7.62
N VAL A 61 0.45 4.21 6.38
CA VAL A 61 0.93 5.32 5.52
C VAL A 61 -0.18 6.33 5.25
N THR A 62 -1.41 5.87 5.01
CA THR A 62 -2.58 6.73 4.81
C THR A 62 -2.87 7.59 6.05
N ILE A 63 -2.81 7.03 7.25
CA ILE A 63 -3.06 7.78 8.49
C ILE A 63 -1.90 8.75 8.76
N LEU A 64 -0.66 8.26 8.77
CA LEU A 64 0.53 9.05 9.09
C LEU A 64 0.72 10.24 8.14
N SER A 65 0.52 10.03 6.84
CA SER A 65 0.59 11.11 5.84
C SER A 65 -0.47 12.20 6.03
N GLY A 66 -1.55 11.91 6.76
CA GLY A 66 -2.61 12.84 7.11
C GLY A 66 -2.33 13.71 8.33
N ILE A 67 -1.36 13.33 9.16
CA ILE A 67 -1.05 14.04 10.40
C ILE A 67 -0.38 15.38 10.07
N LYS A 68 -0.89 16.47 10.65
CA LYS A 68 -0.41 17.84 10.37
C LYS A 68 1.09 18.00 10.62
N SER A 69 1.63 17.43 11.70
CA SER A 69 3.05 17.50 12.04
C SER A 69 3.93 16.75 11.04
N VAL A 70 3.54 15.54 10.65
CA VAL A 70 4.24 14.75 9.61
C VAL A 70 4.25 15.51 8.29
N LYS A 71 3.08 15.99 7.87
CA LYS A 71 2.93 16.80 6.65
C LYS A 71 3.81 18.05 6.71
N TYR A 72 3.85 18.74 7.84
CA TYR A 72 4.67 19.93 8.04
C TYR A 72 6.16 19.62 7.95
N VAL A 73 6.64 18.56 8.61
CA VAL A 73 8.05 18.13 8.55
C VAL A 73 8.46 17.77 7.13
N LEU A 74 7.62 17.03 6.41
CA LEU A 74 7.91 16.59 5.04
C LEU A 74 7.85 17.73 4.01
N MET A 75 6.97 18.71 4.20
CA MET A 75 6.83 19.85 3.27
C MET A 75 7.77 21.03 3.60
N HIS A 76 8.23 21.19 4.84
CA HIS A 76 9.06 22.34 5.24
C HIS A 76 10.58 22.08 5.13
N SER A 77 10.98 20.84 4.85
CA SER A 77 12.37 20.47 4.56
C SER A 77 12.76 20.92 3.15
N LYS A 78 13.16 22.19 2.99
CA LYS A 78 13.89 22.77 1.82
C LYS A 78 13.39 22.43 0.40
N THR A 79 12.19 21.89 0.24
CA THR A 79 11.62 21.43 -1.03
C THR A 79 10.31 22.15 -1.30
N TRP A 80 10.12 22.57 -2.55
CA TRP A 80 8.96 23.32 -3.02
C TRP A 80 7.76 22.40 -3.30
N LEU A 81 7.43 21.47 -2.40
CA LEU A 81 6.31 20.55 -2.61
C LEU A 81 4.98 21.26 -2.35
N THR A 82 4.20 21.46 -3.41
CA THR A 82 2.80 21.88 -3.29
C THR A 82 1.96 20.77 -2.65
N VAL A 83 0.81 21.13 -2.08
CA VAL A 83 -0.11 20.16 -1.45
C VAL A 83 -0.52 19.05 -2.44
N GLY A 84 -0.70 19.39 -3.72
CA GLY A 84 -1.00 18.42 -4.77
C GLY A 84 0.15 17.45 -5.02
N GLN A 85 1.39 17.94 -5.12
CA GLN A 85 2.57 17.08 -5.29
C GLN A 85 2.80 16.18 -4.07
N TYR A 86 2.54 16.68 -2.85
CA TYR A 86 2.59 15.86 -1.64
C TYR A 86 1.58 14.71 -1.69
N ASN A 87 0.30 15.00 -1.99
CA ASN A 87 -0.71 13.95 -2.09
C ASN A 87 -0.37 12.95 -3.20
N LEU A 88 0.08 13.43 -4.37
CA LEU A 88 0.50 12.58 -5.48
C LEU A 88 1.65 11.64 -5.08
N MET A 89 2.66 12.15 -4.36
CA MET A 89 3.76 11.32 -3.85
C MET A 89 3.25 10.22 -2.92
N ILE A 90 2.33 10.54 -2.01
CA ILE A 90 1.70 9.55 -1.14
C ILE A 90 0.89 8.54 -1.95
N ASP A 91 0.10 8.99 -2.92
CA ASP A 91 -0.70 8.13 -3.79
C ASP A 91 0.19 7.18 -4.61
N CYS A 92 1.37 7.62 -5.05
CA CYS A 92 2.37 6.76 -5.69
C CYS A 92 2.91 5.68 -4.74
N VAL A 93 3.25 6.04 -3.50
CA VAL A 93 3.72 5.07 -2.48
C VAL A 93 2.63 4.04 -2.16
N LEU A 94 1.38 4.48 -1.97
CA LEU A 94 0.26 3.57 -1.76
C LEU A 94 0.00 2.70 -2.98
N GLY A 95 0.14 3.24 -4.19
CA GLY A 95 0.03 2.49 -5.43
C GLY A 95 1.07 1.38 -5.53
N THR A 96 2.34 1.63 -5.14
CA THR A 96 3.37 0.57 -5.12
C THR A 96 3.09 -0.52 -4.10
N ILE A 97 2.55 -0.16 -2.92
CA ILE A 97 2.18 -1.15 -1.90
C ILE A 97 0.99 -2.00 -2.39
N LEU A 98 -0.01 -1.38 -3.03
CA LEU A 98 -1.15 -2.09 -3.62
C LEU A 98 -0.72 -3.03 -4.75
N ILE A 99 0.22 -2.63 -5.61
CA ILE A 99 0.76 -3.51 -6.65
C ILE A 99 1.48 -4.71 -6.00
N ALA A 100 2.27 -4.48 -4.96
CA ALA A 100 2.92 -5.55 -4.22
C ALA A 100 1.87 -6.50 -3.61
N GLU A 101 0.83 -5.98 -2.96
CA GLU A 101 -0.29 -6.76 -2.41
C GLU A 101 -0.95 -7.64 -3.48
N ILE A 102 -1.32 -7.07 -4.63
CA ILE A 102 -1.91 -7.83 -5.75
C ILE A 102 -0.95 -8.91 -6.25
N PHE A 103 0.35 -8.61 -6.33
CA PHE A 103 1.37 -9.58 -6.72
C PHE A 103 1.47 -10.74 -5.72
N MET A 104 1.47 -10.48 -4.41
CA MET A 104 1.45 -11.52 -3.37
C MET A 104 0.25 -12.45 -3.52
N ILE A 105 -0.94 -11.87 -3.74
CA ILE A 105 -2.19 -12.62 -3.93
C ILE A 105 -2.08 -13.49 -5.17
N TYR A 106 -1.65 -12.92 -6.30
CA TYR A 106 -1.47 -13.65 -7.55
C TYR A 106 -0.49 -14.81 -7.40
N ALA A 107 0.68 -14.57 -6.81
CA ALA A 107 1.71 -15.57 -6.60
C ALA A 107 1.28 -16.69 -5.62
N SER A 108 0.24 -16.47 -4.83
CA SER A 108 -0.32 -17.52 -3.97
C SER A 108 -1.14 -18.56 -4.75
N PHE A 109 -1.46 -18.30 -6.01
CA PHE A 109 -2.27 -19.18 -6.88
C PHE A 109 -1.50 -19.76 -8.06
N VAL A 110 -0.21 -19.44 -8.21
CA VAL A 110 0.67 -19.88 -9.32
C VAL A 110 1.79 -20.73 -8.76
#